data_AF-A0A7S0GFS6-F1
#
_entry.id   AF-A0A7S0GFS6-F1
#
_cell.length_a   1.000
_cell.length_b   1.000
_cell.length_c   1.000
_cell.angle_alpha   90.00
_cell.angle_beta   90.00
_cell.angle_gamma   90.00
#
_symmetry.space_group_name_H-M   'P 1'
#
loop_
_entity.id
_entity.type
_entity.pdbx_description
1 polymer ?
#
loop_
_entity_poly.entity_id
_entity_poly.type
_entity_poly.pdbx_seq_one_letter_code
_entity_poly.pdbx_strand_id
1 'polypeptide(L)'
;DPDPFFAPLRKFYKFSLQFPQEQFMARSFGDAKVLYYITSAIKSQLFETAGIQDGKGITIINSRLKAFARNNKECNVKYRICQDAVEYVSPYMEEYFLGEVNADQKRKLVITDAVDFVTCLNDGAIYLSFFSEGFGNQMRGLETGSFLVCFRPQTTSTTTPDSAGGDTTEETPMTIVMWKCRADAINCLVSKSDMEGIRSRLIAMGITKTWVDVEQLKMDWLEQQKDDKKMTDNDNDAKTERNSERDAVMKDDTKKETSIGGDDTQDNKEVK
;
A
#
# COMPACT_ATOMS: atom_id res chain seq x y z
N ASP A 1 -22.96 1.72 -24.28
CA ASP A 1 -22.17 2.78 -23.63
C ASP A 1 -20.98 2.19 -22.89
N PRO A 2 -19.78 2.78 -23.01
CA PRO A 2 -18.65 2.39 -22.18
C PRO A 2 -19.03 2.60 -20.71
N ASP A 3 -18.84 1.56 -19.91
CA ASP A 3 -19.25 1.56 -18.50
C ASP A 3 -18.55 2.71 -17.74
N PRO A 4 -19.28 3.66 -17.12
CA PRO A 4 -18.73 4.93 -16.64
C PRO A 4 -17.61 4.79 -15.59
N PHE A 5 -17.44 3.62 -14.98
CA PHE A 5 -16.39 3.40 -14.00
C PHE A 5 -15.04 2.97 -14.60
N PHE A 6 -14.97 2.46 -15.84
CA PHE A 6 -13.72 1.96 -16.39
C PHE A 6 -12.76 3.04 -16.89
N ALA A 7 -13.27 4.17 -17.37
CA ALA A 7 -12.41 5.28 -17.80
C ALA A 7 -11.57 5.87 -16.63
N PRO A 8 -12.15 6.15 -15.45
CA PRO A 8 -11.37 6.51 -14.26
C PRO A 8 -10.35 5.44 -13.85
N LEU A 9 -10.73 4.16 -13.87
CA LEU A 9 -9.81 3.05 -13.52
C LEU A 9 -8.64 2.96 -14.50
N ARG A 10 -8.89 3.04 -15.80
CA ARG A 10 -7.87 3.04 -16.85
C ARG A 10 -6.87 4.17 -16.64
N LYS A 11 -7.34 5.39 -16.35
CA LYS A 11 -6.49 6.55 -16.09
C LYS A 11 -5.65 6.39 -14.82
N PHE A 12 -6.24 5.87 -13.74
CA PHE A 12 -5.57 5.74 -12.44
C PHE A 12 -4.53 4.61 -12.43
N TYR A 13 -4.90 3.43 -12.94
CA TYR A 13 -4.03 2.25 -13.00
C TYR A 13 -3.10 2.21 -14.21
N LYS A 14 -3.22 3.19 -15.12
CA LYS A 14 -2.45 3.24 -16.37
C LYS A 14 -2.61 1.95 -17.17
N PHE A 15 -3.85 1.51 -17.33
CA PHE A 15 -4.15 0.36 -18.16
C PHE A 15 -3.93 0.71 -19.64
N SER A 16 -3.30 -0.19 -20.38
CA SER A 16 -3.10 -0.07 -21.81
C SER A 16 -4.44 -0.04 -22.56
N LEU A 17 -4.41 0.41 -23.82
CA LEU A 17 -5.60 0.41 -24.68
C LEU A 17 -6.11 -1.01 -24.99
N GLN A 18 -5.28 -2.03 -24.79
CA GLN A 18 -5.62 -3.45 -25.00
C GLN A 18 -6.25 -4.10 -23.76
N PHE A 19 -6.45 -3.36 -22.66
CA PHE A 19 -7.07 -3.90 -21.47
C PHE A 19 -8.50 -4.41 -21.75
N PRO A 20 -8.80 -5.69 -21.48
CA PRO A 20 -10.04 -6.34 -21.91
C PRO A 20 -11.21 -5.98 -20.97
N GLN A 21 -11.69 -4.75 -21.06
CA GLN A 21 -12.74 -4.21 -20.16
C GLN A 21 -14.03 -5.02 -20.19
N GLU A 22 -14.34 -5.63 -21.33
CA GLU A 22 -15.49 -6.51 -21.53
C GLU A 22 -15.43 -7.81 -20.71
N GLN A 23 -14.26 -8.20 -20.19
CA GLN A 23 -14.06 -9.41 -19.40
C GLN A 23 -14.37 -9.19 -17.92
N PHE A 24 -14.86 -8.00 -17.56
CA PHE A 24 -15.23 -7.66 -16.21
C PHE A 24 -16.72 -7.40 -16.12
N MET A 25 -17.38 -8.12 -15.23
CA MET A 25 -18.83 -8.01 -15.05
C MET A 25 -19.20 -7.83 -13.59
N ALA A 26 -20.37 -7.24 -13.37
CA ALA A 26 -20.97 -7.06 -12.06
C ALA A 26 -22.22 -7.94 -11.91
N ARG A 27 -22.60 -8.24 -10.65
CA ARG A 27 -23.88 -8.94 -10.37
C ARG A 27 -25.09 -8.07 -10.69
N SER A 28 -24.94 -6.77 -10.50
CA SER A 28 -26.00 -5.77 -10.61
C SER A 28 -25.44 -4.55 -11.33
N PHE A 29 -26.26 -3.95 -12.20
CA PHE A 29 -25.94 -2.66 -12.80
C PHE A 29 -25.82 -1.57 -11.72
N GLY A 30 -24.90 -0.62 -11.92
CA GLY A 30 -24.69 0.52 -11.03
C GLY A 30 -23.57 0.34 -10.00
N ASP A 31 -23.87 0.51 -8.71
CA ASP A 31 -22.89 0.54 -7.62
C ASP A 31 -22.51 -0.85 -7.10
N ALA A 32 -21.96 -1.67 -7.99
CA ALA A 32 -21.54 -3.02 -7.66
C ALA A 32 -20.47 -3.04 -6.56
N LYS A 33 -20.57 -4.00 -5.63
CA LYS A 33 -19.53 -4.20 -4.61
C LYS A 33 -18.25 -4.79 -5.18
N VAL A 34 -18.37 -5.62 -6.21
CA VAL A 34 -17.29 -6.41 -6.80
C VAL A 34 -17.48 -6.48 -8.31
N LEU A 35 -16.38 -6.34 -9.04
CA LEU A 35 -16.26 -6.64 -10.46
C LEU A 35 -15.51 -7.96 -10.61
N TYR A 36 -16.14 -8.91 -11.26
CA TYR A 36 -15.65 -10.27 -11.47
C TYR A 36 -14.96 -10.37 -12.82
N TYR A 37 -13.80 -11.02 -12.88
CA TYR A 37 -13.17 -11.40 -14.13
C TYR A 37 -13.85 -12.64 -14.70
N ILE A 38 -14.03 -12.68 -16.02
CA ILE A 38 -14.42 -13.84 -16.82
C ILE A 38 -13.45 -14.04 -17.96
N THR A 39 -13.17 -15.30 -18.28
CA THR A 39 -12.25 -15.63 -19.38
C THR A 39 -12.89 -15.33 -20.74
N SER A 40 -12.05 -15.19 -21.77
CA SER A 40 -12.49 -15.03 -23.16
C SER A 40 -13.36 -16.21 -23.62
N ALA A 41 -13.03 -17.43 -23.20
CA ALA A 41 -13.82 -18.61 -23.50
C ALA A 41 -15.25 -18.51 -22.97
N ILE A 42 -15.43 -18.10 -21.72
CA ILE A 42 -16.75 -17.91 -21.11
C ILE A 42 -17.50 -16.79 -21.84
N LYS A 43 -16.82 -15.69 -22.15
CA LYS A 43 -17.38 -14.56 -22.89
C LYS A 43 -17.90 -15.01 -24.26
N SER A 44 -17.07 -15.65 -25.08
CA SER A 44 -17.46 -16.08 -26.42
C SER A 44 -18.59 -17.13 -26.40
N GLN A 45 -18.55 -18.07 -25.47
CA GLN A 45 -19.63 -19.07 -25.35
C GLN A 45 -20.96 -18.45 -24.92
N LEU A 46 -20.96 -17.53 -23.94
CA LEU A 46 -22.19 -16.96 -23.41
C LEU A 46 -22.79 -15.87 -24.31
N PHE A 47 -21.97 -14.97 -24.85
CA PHE A 47 -22.48 -13.80 -25.58
C PHE A 47 -22.57 -14.03 -27.08
N GLU A 48 -21.60 -14.73 -27.66
CA GLU A 48 -21.52 -14.90 -29.12
C GLU A 48 -22.27 -16.16 -29.57
N THR A 49 -22.21 -17.25 -28.79
CA THR A 49 -22.81 -18.54 -29.19
C THR A 49 -24.25 -18.70 -28.72
N ALA A 50 -24.57 -18.31 -27.47
CA ALA A 50 -25.91 -18.46 -26.92
C ALA A 50 -26.88 -17.33 -27.34
N GLY A 51 -26.44 -16.35 -28.13
CA GLY A 51 -27.26 -15.25 -28.62
C GLY A 51 -27.73 -14.26 -27.54
N ILE A 52 -27.13 -14.32 -26.34
CA ILE A 52 -27.45 -13.40 -25.24
C ILE A 52 -26.69 -12.09 -25.48
N GLN A 53 -27.23 -11.26 -26.37
CA GLN A 53 -26.62 -9.98 -26.73
C GLN A 53 -26.60 -9.00 -25.54
N ASP A 54 -25.54 -8.22 -25.46
CA ASP A 54 -25.35 -7.05 -24.59
C ASP A 54 -25.29 -7.26 -23.07
N GLY A 55 -25.09 -8.50 -22.58
CA GLY A 55 -24.97 -8.75 -21.13
C GLY A 55 -26.22 -8.37 -20.30
N LYS A 56 -27.27 -7.89 -20.96
CA LYS A 56 -28.58 -7.57 -20.39
C LYS A 56 -29.31 -8.89 -20.14
N GLY A 57 -29.11 -9.45 -18.95
CA GLY A 57 -29.78 -10.67 -18.51
C GLY A 57 -28.84 -11.73 -17.90
N ILE A 58 -27.53 -11.54 -18.01
CA ILE A 58 -26.55 -12.42 -17.35
C ILE A 58 -26.09 -11.79 -16.04
N THR A 59 -26.53 -12.38 -14.93
CA THR A 59 -26.04 -12.04 -13.61
C THR A 59 -24.93 -13.02 -13.22
N ILE A 60 -23.69 -12.53 -13.13
CA ILE A 60 -22.62 -13.34 -12.55
C ILE A 60 -22.89 -13.51 -11.06
N ILE A 61 -23.15 -14.73 -10.62
CA ILE A 61 -23.23 -15.04 -9.19
C ILE A 61 -21.82 -15.17 -8.63
N ASN A 62 -20.93 -15.97 -9.22
CA ASN A 62 -19.55 -16.08 -8.72
C ASN A 62 -18.63 -16.66 -9.80
N SER A 63 -17.62 -15.92 -10.25
CA SER A 63 -16.56 -16.45 -11.11
C SER A 63 -15.36 -16.99 -10.32
N ARG A 64 -15.38 -16.88 -8.98
CA ARG A 64 -14.26 -17.07 -8.05
C ARG A 64 -13.10 -16.09 -8.24
N LEU A 65 -13.05 -15.33 -9.33
CA LEU A 65 -12.01 -14.36 -9.64
C LEU A 65 -12.55 -12.93 -9.45
N LYS A 66 -12.38 -12.39 -8.25
CA LYS A 66 -12.69 -10.97 -7.99
C LYS A 66 -11.53 -10.14 -8.52
N ALA A 67 -11.76 -9.34 -9.55
CA ALA A 67 -10.71 -8.48 -10.08
C ALA A 67 -10.67 -7.13 -9.38
N PHE A 68 -11.85 -6.57 -9.10
CA PHE A 68 -11.94 -5.30 -8.40
C PHE A 68 -12.99 -5.35 -7.30
N ALA A 69 -12.71 -4.67 -6.20
CA ALA A 69 -13.66 -4.45 -5.12
C ALA A 69 -13.87 -2.97 -4.89
N ARG A 70 -15.10 -2.58 -4.57
CA ARG A 70 -15.43 -1.18 -4.27
C ARG A 70 -14.58 -0.69 -3.11
N ASN A 71 -13.99 0.48 -3.28
CA ASN A 71 -13.22 1.16 -2.25
C ASN A 71 -14.13 1.57 -1.10
N ASN A 72 -13.69 1.27 0.11
CA ASN A 72 -14.28 1.72 1.36
C ASN A 72 -13.42 2.79 2.06
N LYS A 73 -12.32 3.19 1.40
CA LYS A 73 -11.36 4.21 1.84
C LYS A 73 -11.31 5.32 0.80
N GLU A 74 -10.85 6.48 1.21
CA GLU A 74 -10.66 7.62 0.31
C GLU A 74 -9.60 7.28 -0.76
N CYS A 75 -10.00 7.38 -2.02
CA CYS A 75 -9.18 7.10 -3.20
C CYS A 75 -9.78 7.81 -4.41
N ASN A 76 -8.94 8.19 -5.36
CA ASN A 76 -9.35 8.87 -6.59
C ASN A 76 -10.20 8.00 -7.52
N VAL A 77 -10.26 6.69 -7.26
CA VAL A 77 -11.10 5.75 -8.00
C VAL A 77 -12.02 4.96 -7.09
N LYS A 78 -13.16 4.56 -7.64
CA LYS A 78 -14.22 3.84 -6.92
C LYS A 78 -13.86 2.41 -6.58
N TYR A 79 -12.94 1.78 -7.31
CA TYR A 79 -12.59 0.37 -7.13
C TYR A 79 -11.08 0.18 -6.94
N ARG A 80 -10.72 -0.76 -6.06
CA ARG A 80 -9.35 -1.30 -5.91
C ARG A 80 -9.19 -2.62 -6.62
N ILE A 81 -7.97 -2.91 -7.05
CA ILE A 81 -7.58 -4.23 -7.52
C ILE A 81 -7.65 -5.23 -6.35
N CYS A 82 -8.04 -6.46 -6.64
CA CYS A 82 -8.04 -7.59 -5.71
C CYS A 82 -6.94 -8.59 -6.09
N GLN A 83 -6.42 -9.32 -5.11
CA GLN A 83 -5.37 -10.30 -5.34
C GLN A 83 -5.83 -11.43 -6.29
N ASP A 84 -7.08 -11.90 -6.17
CA ASP A 84 -7.61 -13.08 -6.87
C ASP A 84 -7.43 -13.05 -8.39
N ALA A 85 -7.43 -11.87 -9.02
CA ALA A 85 -7.30 -11.75 -10.48
C ALA A 85 -6.13 -10.84 -10.89
N VAL A 86 -5.13 -10.68 -10.02
CA VAL A 86 -3.99 -9.79 -10.28
C VAL A 86 -3.25 -10.19 -11.56
N GLU A 87 -3.11 -11.49 -11.83
CA GLU A 87 -2.43 -12.03 -13.01
C GLU A 87 -3.15 -11.69 -14.33
N TYR A 88 -4.46 -11.42 -14.29
CA TYR A 88 -5.24 -11.00 -15.46
C TYR A 88 -5.29 -9.48 -15.61
N VAL A 89 -4.88 -8.72 -14.59
CA VAL A 89 -4.90 -7.26 -14.58
C VAL A 89 -3.51 -6.69 -14.82
N SER A 90 -2.48 -7.23 -14.16
CA SER A 90 -1.11 -6.72 -14.18
C SER A 90 -0.46 -6.65 -15.57
N PRO A 91 -0.70 -7.60 -16.52
CA PRO A 91 -0.06 -7.53 -17.84
C PRO A 91 -0.50 -6.32 -18.67
N TYR A 92 -1.63 -5.72 -18.33
CA TYR A 92 -2.16 -4.55 -19.01
C TYR A 92 -1.81 -3.23 -18.31
N MET A 93 -1.11 -3.28 -17.17
CA MET A 93 -0.64 -2.08 -16.47
C MET A 93 0.72 -1.66 -17.02
N GLU A 94 0.93 -0.36 -17.19
CA GLU A 94 2.26 0.16 -17.51
C GLU A 94 3.26 -0.20 -16.40
N GLU A 95 4.30 -0.95 -16.78
CA GLU A 95 5.37 -1.34 -15.87
C GLU A 95 6.23 -0.15 -15.45
N TYR A 96 6.84 -0.25 -14.27
CA TYR A 96 7.83 0.69 -13.79
C TYR A 96 9.10 -0.05 -13.37
N PHE A 97 10.22 0.27 -14.01
CA PHE A 97 11.54 -0.22 -13.66
C PHE A 97 12.27 0.81 -12.78
N LEU A 98 12.97 0.34 -11.75
CA LEU A 98 13.79 1.17 -10.86
C LEU A 98 14.78 2.01 -11.70
N GLY A 99 14.64 3.34 -11.72
CA GLY A 99 15.66 4.25 -12.29
C GLY A 99 15.15 5.41 -13.16
N GLU A 100 13.92 5.36 -13.69
CA GLU A 100 13.38 6.43 -14.55
C GLU A 100 12.41 7.33 -13.77
N VAL A 101 12.85 8.53 -13.41
CA VAL A 101 12.01 9.51 -12.70
C VAL A 101 11.46 10.52 -13.70
N ASN A 102 10.24 10.27 -14.20
CA ASN A 102 9.38 11.33 -14.72
C ASN A 102 8.31 11.63 -13.67
N ALA A 103 8.44 12.78 -13.01
CA ALA A 103 7.57 13.20 -11.89
C ALA A 103 6.07 13.25 -12.24
N ASP A 104 5.73 13.36 -13.53
CA ASP A 104 4.36 13.45 -14.03
C ASP A 104 3.71 12.07 -14.34
N GLN A 105 4.47 10.98 -14.26
CA GLN A 105 3.97 9.61 -14.50
C GLN A 105 4.08 8.74 -13.24
N LYS A 106 3.19 8.99 -12.28
CA LYS A 106 3.02 8.16 -11.08
C LYS A 106 2.34 6.84 -11.46
N ARG A 107 3.12 5.78 -11.71
CA ARG A 107 2.63 4.46 -12.17
C ARG A 107 2.17 3.56 -11.02
N LYS A 108 1.36 2.54 -11.30
CA LYS A 108 0.69 1.70 -10.28
C LYS A 108 1.15 0.24 -10.24
N LEU A 109 2.13 -0.14 -11.06
CA LEU A 109 2.81 -1.43 -11.01
C LEU A 109 4.29 -1.16 -10.76
N VAL A 110 4.80 -1.57 -9.61
CA VAL A 110 6.18 -1.29 -9.17
C VAL A 110 6.95 -2.59 -9.16
N ILE A 111 8.03 -2.65 -9.94
CA ILE A 111 8.96 -3.77 -9.93
C ILE A 111 10.01 -3.51 -8.86
N THR A 112 10.24 -4.49 -7.99
CA THR A 112 11.17 -4.36 -6.87
C THR A 112 12.07 -5.57 -6.72
N ASP A 113 13.10 -5.44 -5.89
CA ASP A 113 14.01 -6.53 -5.56
C ASP A 113 13.40 -7.51 -4.52
N ALA A 114 14.13 -8.60 -4.26
CA ALA A 114 13.68 -9.63 -3.34
C ALA A 114 13.49 -9.12 -1.90
N VAL A 115 14.36 -8.21 -1.44
CA VAL A 115 14.36 -7.73 -0.05
C VAL A 115 13.12 -6.89 0.19
N ASP A 116 12.87 -5.90 -0.66
CA ASP A 116 11.70 -5.04 -0.57
C ASP A 116 10.40 -5.83 -0.80
N PHE A 117 10.42 -6.84 -1.70
CA PHE A 117 9.26 -7.69 -1.91
C PHE A 117 8.91 -8.52 -0.67
N VAL A 118 9.91 -9.11 0.00
CA VAL A 118 9.70 -9.84 1.26
C VAL A 118 9.16 -8.91 2.34
N THR A 119 9.69 -7.68 2.45
CA THR A 119 9.20 -6.66 3.39
C THR A 119 7.74 -6.29 3.13
N CYS A 120 7.27 -6.32 1.88
CA CYS A 120 5.86 -6.09 1.55
C CYS A 120 4.92 -7.18 2.10
N LEU A 121 5.41 -8.38 2.39
CA LEU A 121 4.60 -9.51 2.90
C LEU A 121 4.33 -9.45 4.40
N ASN A 122 4.50 -8.28 5.02
CA ASN A 122 4.24 -8.05 6.43
C ASN A 122 2.78 -7.69 6.72
N ASP A 123 2.33 -8.04 7.92
CA ASP A 123 0.99 -7.72 8.40
C ASP A 123 0.91 -6.27 8.90
N GLY A 124 -0.22 -5.61 8.63
CA GLY A 124 -0.54 -4.29 9.17
C GLY A 124 0.04 -3.14 8.36
N ALA A 125 0.35 -2.04 9.05
CA ALA A 125 0.98 -0.88 8.45
C ALA A 125 2.50 -1.08 8.42
N ILE A 126 3.07 -1.01 7.21
CA ILE A 126 4.49 -1.20 6.95
C ILE A 126 5.07 0.17 6.60
N TYR A 127 5.95 0.68 7.47
CA TYR A 127 6.52 2.01 7.30
C TYR A 127 7.52 2.03 6.13
N LEU A 128 7.54 3.14 5.38
CA LEU A 128 8.42 3.27 4.22
C LEU A 128 9.91 3.34 4.58
N SER A 129 10.24 3.55 5.86
CA SER A 129 11.59 3.44 6.41
C SER A 129 12.14 2.02 6.47
N PHE A 130 11.31 0.98 6.35
CA PHE A 130 11.75 -0.43 6.34
C PHE A 130 12.17 -0.94 4.97
N PHE A 131 12.01 -0.11 3.94
CA PHE A 131 12.36 -0.45 2.56
C PHE A 131 13.66 0.22 2.15
N SER A 132 14.20 -0.21 1.01
CA SER A 132 15.27 0.53 0.34
C SER A 132 14.85 1.99 0.07
N GLU A 133 15.82 2.90 0.09
CA GLU A 133 15.54 4.32 -0.14
C GLU A 133 14.87 4.56 -1.50
N GLY A 134 15.31 3.83 -2.53
CA GLY A 134 14.75 3.90 -3.88
C GLY A 134 13.27 3.52 -3.92
N PHE A 135 12.91 2.40 -3.30
CA PHE A 135 11.52 1.95 -3.22
C PHE A 135 10.66 2.88 -2.36
N GLY A 136 11.17 3.29 -1.18
CA GLY A 136 10.49 4.21 -0.28
C GLY A 136 10.15 5.54 -0.95
N ASN A 137 11.09 6.13 -1.68
CA ASN A 137 10.87 7.38 -2.42
C ASN A 137 9.83 7.23 -3.53
N GLN A 138 9.81 6.10 -4.23
CA GLN A 138 8.76 5.80 -5.23
C GLN A 138 7.38 5.70 -4.57
N MET A 139 7.28 4.97 -3.46
CA MET A 139 6.02 4.82 -2.72
C MET A 139 5.48 6.17 -2.23
N ARG A 140 6.35 7.07 -1.77
CA ARG A 140 5.96 8.45 -1.39
C ARG A 140 5.38 9.24 -2.55
N GLY A 141 5.89 9.02 -3.76
CA GLY A 141 5.38 9.63 -4.98
C GLY A 141 3.98 9.17 -5.38
N LEU A 142 3.54 8.00 -4.92
CA LEU A 142 2.24 7.42 -5.29
C LEU A 142 1.06 8.13 -4.61
N GLU A 143 0.00 8.33 -5.39
CA GLU A 143 -1.31 8.71 -4.84
C GLU A 143 -1.88 7.59 -3.94
N THR A 144 -2.62 7.99 -2.90
CA THR A 144 -3.35 7.08 -2.01
C THR A 144 -4.28 6.16 -2.80
N GLY A 145 -4.24 4.86 -2.51
CA GLY A 145 -5.03 3.84 -3.20
C GLY A 145 -4.28 2.52 -3.33
N SER A 146 -4.91 1.54 -3.98
CA SER A 146 -4.24 0.29 -4.28
C SER A 146 -3.24 0.43 -5.43
N PHE A 147 -2.20 -0.38 -5.39
CA PHE A 147 -1.20 -0.53 -6.42
C PHE A 147 -0.65 -1.96 -6.39
N LEU A 148 0.14 -2.34 -7.39
CA LEU A 148 0.76 -3.65 -7.50
C LEU A 148 2.25 -3.53 -7.23
N VAL A 149 2.79 -4.50 -6.49
CA VAL A 149 4.23 -4.73 -6.39
C VAL A 149 4.53 -6.07 -7.04
N CYS A 150 5.50 -6.08 -7.94
CA CYS A 150 5.91 -7.26 -8.69
C CYS A 150 7.39 -7.56 -8.39
N PHE A 151 7.66 -8.80 -8.07
CA PHE A 151 9.01 -9.34 -8.01
C PHE A 151 9.20 -10.33 -9.16
N ARG A 152 10.27 -10.10 -9.92
CA ARG A 152 10.71 -10.98 -10.99
C ARG A 152 11.94 -11.73 -10.53
N PRO A 153 11.83 -13.04 -10.30
CA PRO A 153 12.99 -13.84 -10.05
C PRO A 153 13.94 -13.72 -11.25
N GLN A 154 15.21 -13.46 -10.99
CA GLN A 154 16.20 -13.64 -12.04
C GLN A 154 16.36 -15.14 -12.24
N THR A 155 16.14 -15.62 -13.46
CA THR A 155 16.46 -16.99 -13.83
C THR A 155 17.95 -17.21 -13.62
N THR A 156 18.32 -17.84 -12.51
CA THR A 156 19.64 -18.43 -12.39
C THR A 156 19.67 -19.56 -13.40
N SER A 157 20.23 -19.32 -14.58
CA SER A 157 20.57 -20.35 -15.55
C SER A 157 21.64 -21.26 -14.96
N THR A 158 21.27 -22.07 -13.97
CA THR A 158 22.07 -23.21 -13.54
C THR A 158 21.81 -24.33 -14.54
N THR A 159 22.24 -24.08 -15.78
CA THR A 159 22.27 -25.08 -16.85
C THR A 159 23.36 -26.08 -16.45
N THR A 160 22.98 -27.18 -15.82
CA THR A 160 23.84 -28.37 -15.84
C THR A 160 24.03 -28.77 -17.30
N PRO A 161 25.27 -28.85 -17.82
CA PRO A 161 25.53 -29.00 -19.27
C PRO A 161 24.99 -30.29 -19.92
N ASP A 162 24.48 -31.24 -19.14
CA ASP A 162 24.26 -32.61 -19.61
C ASP A 162 22.79 -32.98 -19.88
N SER A 163 21.85 -32.04 -19.77
CA SER A 163 20.44 -32.29 -20.11
C SER A 163 20.06 -31.64 -21.44
N ALA A 164 20.35 -32.34 -22.52
CA ALA A 164 19.88 -32.03 -23.87
C ALA A 164 18.34 -32.20 -23.93
N GLY A 165 17.63 -31.11 -23.62
CA GLY A 165 16.16 -31.06 -23.61
C GLY A 165 15.54 -30.16 -22.54
N GLY A 166 16.33 -29.29 -21.89
CA GLY A 166 15.86 -28.46 -20.78
C GLY A 166 14.81 -27.43 -21.20
N ASP A 167 13.56 -27.67 -20.80
CA ASP A 167 12.55 -26.62 -20.63
C ASP A 167 13.16 -25.55 -19.72
N THR A 168 13.54 -24.40 -20.28
CA THR A 168 13.78 -23.20 -19.47
C THR A 168 12.44 -22.80 -18.87
N THR A 169 12.17 -23.28 -17.66
CA THR A 169 10.99 -22.88 -16.92
C THR A 169 11.20 -21.43 -16.51
N GLU A 170 10.68 -20.49 -17.30
CA GLU A 170 10.67 -19.08 -16.90
C GLU A 170 9.88 -18.99 -15.59
N GLU A 171 10.55 -18.53 -14.53
CA GLU A 171 9.90 -18.41 -13.23
C GLU A 171 8.82 -17.33 -13.30
N THR A 172 7.57 -17.72 -13.03
CA THR A 172 6.43 -16.82 -13.12
C THR A 172 6.61 -15.64 -12.15
N PRO A 173 6.44 -14.38 -12.58
CA PRO A 173 6.56 -13.23 -11.69
C PRO A 173 5.57 -13.33 -10.52
N MET A 174 5.99 -12.88 -9.34
CA MET A 174 5.13 -12.82 -8.16
C MET A 174 4.59 -11.40 -8.01
N THR A 175 3.28 -11.24 -8.04
CA THR A 175 2.63 -9.92 -7.92
C THR A 175 1.67 -9.90 -6.73
N ILE A 176 1.79 -8.85 -5.92
CA ILE A 176 0.93 -8.63 -4.75
C ILE A 176 0.23 -7.28 -4.84
N VAL A 177 -1.01 -7.25 -4.34
CA VAL A 177 -1.77 -6.01 -4.20
C VAL A 177 -1.43 -5.34 -2.87
N MET A 178 -1.01 -4.08 -2.95
CA MET A 178 -0.68 -3.23 -1.82
C MET A 178 -1.62 -2.02 -1.76
N TRP A 179 -1.65 -1.34 -0.62
CA TRP A 179 -2.38 -0.08 -0.42
C TRP A 179 -1.44 1.02 0.06
N LYS A 180 -1.37 2.13 -0.67
CA LYS A 180 -0.66 3.33 -0.23
C LYS A 180 -1.53 4.11 0.74
N CYS A 181 -1.07 4.29 1.97
CA CYS A 181 -1.71 5.14 2.97
C CYS A 181 -1.36 6.61 2.76
N ARG A 182 -2.08 7.53 3.42
CA ARG A 182 -1.70 8.95 3.45
C ARG A 182 -0.39 9.19 4.21
N ALA A 183 -0.19 8.44 5.28
CA ALA A 183 1.06 8.43 6.05
C ALA A 183 2.22 7.81 5.24
N ASP A 184 3.42 7.86 5.81
CA ASP A 184 4.64 7.23 5.28
C ASP A 184 4.62 5.70 5.51
N ALA A 185 3.53 5.06 5.09
CA ALA A 185 3.28 3.63 5.25
C ALA A 185 2.47 3.04 4.08
N ILE A 186 2.59 1.73 3.92
CA ILE A 186 1.81 0.91 2.99
C ILE A 186 1.25 -0.31 3.72
N ASN A 187 0.17 -0.90 3.19
CA ASN A 187 -0.41 -2.12 3.75
C ASN A 187 -0.50 -3.20 2.67
N CYS A 188 -0.20 -4.44 3.03
CA CYS A 188 -0.48 -5.59 2.18
C CYS A 188 -1.99 -5.87 2.15
N LEU A 189 -2.57 -6.02 0.96
CA LEU A 189 -3.99 -6.38 0.77
C LEU A 189 -4.19 -7.85 0.42
N VAL A 190 -3.15 -8.66 0.58
CA VAL A 190 -3.14 -10.10 0.33
C VAL A 190 -3.62 -10.84 1.57
N SER A 191 -4.36 -11.94 1.39
CA SER A 191 -4.81 -12.75 2.53
C SER A 191 -3.62 -13.44 3.22
N LYS A 192 -3.75 -13.76 4.51
CA LYS A 192 -2.66 -14.44 5.24
C LYS A 192 -2.28 -15.78 4.61
N SER A 193 -3.26 -16.55 4.13
CA SER A 193 -3.00 -17.82 3.45
C SER A 193 -2.25 -17.63 2.14
N ASP A 194 -2.58 -16.61 1.36
CA ASP A 194 -1.89 -16.33 0.09
C ASP A 194 -0.48 -15.80 0.35
N MET A 195 -0.30 -14.94 1.36
CA MET A 195 1.04 -14.51 1.80
C MET A 195 1.90 -15.70 2.20
N GLU A 196 1.36 -16.68 2.92
CA GLU A 196 2.08 -17.88 3.29
C GLU A 196 2.45 -18.76 2.09
N GLY A 197 1.57 -18.85 1.09
CA GLY A 197 1.87 -19.50 -0.19
C GLY A 197 3.01 -18.80 -0.93
N ILE A 198 2.99 -17.46 -0.99
CA ILE A 198 4.05 -16.66 -1.61
C ILE A 198 5.37 -16.83 -0.86
N ARG A 199 5.36 -16.81 0.47
CA ARG A 199 6.55 -17.06 1.30
C ARG A 199 7.12 -18.45 1.06
N SER A 200 6.27 -19.48 1.05
CA SER A 200 6.68 -20.85 0.78
C SER A 200 7.37 -20.96 -0.58
N ARG A 201 6.86 -20.25 -1.59
CA ARG A 201 7.47 -20.16 -2.92
C ARG A 201 8.83 -19.46 -2.89
N LEU A 202 8.94 -18.32 -2.21
CA LEU A 202 10.22 -17.60 -2.04
C LEU A 202 11.28 -18.44 -1.33
N ILE A 203 10.89 -19.24 -0.33
CA ILE A 203 11.79 -20.18 0.36
C ILE A 203 12.25 -21.29 -0.58
N ALA A 204 11.32 -21.88 -1.34
CA ALA A 204 11.64 -22.94 -2.30
C ALA A 204 12.62 -22.47 -3.40
N MET A 205 12.56 -21.19 -3.75
CA MET A 205 13.46 -20.54 -4.71
C MET A 205 14.82 -20.14 -4.09
N GLY A 206 15.02 -20.35 -2.79
CA GLY A 206 16.25 -19.98 -2.09
C GLY A 206 16.43 -18.47 -1.89
N ILE A 207 15.40 -17.66 -2.16
CA ILE A 207 15.42 -16.20 -2.02
C ILE A 207 15.46 -15.79 -0.54
N THR A 208 14.80 -16.57 0.31
CA THR A 208 14.83 -16.39 1.77
C THR A 208 15.02 -17.74 2.46
N LYS A 209 15.86 -17.78 3.50
CA LYS A 209 16.25 -19.03 4.18
C LYS A 209 15.26 -19.45 5.26
N THR A 210 14.69 -18.50 5.99
CA THR A 210 13.76 -18.69 7.10
C THR A 210 12.98 -17.40 7.33
N TRP A 211 11.68 -17.48 7.62
CA TRP A 211 10.83 -16.30 7.86
C TRP A 211 11.02 -15.66 9.26
N VAL A 212 12.10 -15.96 9.97
CA VAL A 212 12.24 -15.63 11.41
C VAL A 212 12.68 -14.18 11.68
N ASP A 213 13.05 -13.36 10.68
CA ASP A 213 13.64 -12.05 10.96
C ASP A 213 12.66 -10.87 11.14
N VAL A 214 11.38 -10.97 10.74
CA VAL A 214 10.52 -9.76 10.72
C VAL A 214 9.87 -9.44 12.07
N GLU A 215 9.49 -10.46 12.83
CA GLU A 215 8.92 -10.25 14.15
C GLU A 215 9.97 -9.72 15.12
N GLN A 216 11.23 -10.16 14.96
CA GLN A 216 12.39 -9.61 15.64
C GLN A 216 12.64 -8.15 15.21
N LEU A 217 12.68 -7.84 13.91
CA LEU A 217 12.84 -6.47 13.41
C LEU A 217 11.73 -5.52 13.91
N LYS A 218 10.49 -6.01 14.05
CA LYS A 218 9.38 -5.24 14.63
C LYS A 218 9.58 -4.99 16.12
N MET A 219 10.09 -5.97 16.87
CA MET A 219 10.40 -5.82 18.29
C MET A 219 11.57 -4.86 18.48
N ASP A 220 12.63 -4.98 17.68
CA ASP A 220 13.81 -4.11 17.72
C ASP A 220 13.42 -2.64 17.40
N TRP A 221 12.57 -2.41 16.40
CA TRP A 221 12.07 -1.08 16.08
C TRP A 221 11.17 -0.48 17.18
N LEU A 222 10.30 -1.30 17.78
CA LEU A 222 9.47 -0.87 18.92
C LEU A 222 10.32 -0.54 20.14
N GLU A 223 11.45 -1.22 20.33
CA GLU A 223 12.42 -0.93 21.38
C GLU A 223 13.16 0.39 21.10
N GLN A 224 13.60 0.61 19.86
CA GLN A 224 14.20 1.86 19.42
C GLN A 224 13.29 3.09 19.62
N GLN A 225 11.99 2.97 19.29
CA GLN A 225 11.02 4.05 19.55
C GLN A 225 10.81 4.35 21.04
N LYS A 226 10.92 3.34 21.91
CA LYS A 226 10.81 3.55 23.36
C LYS A 226 12.05 4.28 23.89
N ASP A 227 13.22 3.99 23.35
CA ASP A 227 14.47 4.63 23.76
C ASP A 227 14.54 6.09 23.29
N ASP A 228 14.14 6.38 22.05
CA ASP A 228 14.04 7.75 21.52
C ASP A 228 13.02 8.61 22.32
N LYS A 229 11.91 7.99 22.74
CA LYS A 229 10.91 8.65 23.57
C LYS A 229 11.42 8.93 25.00
N LYS A 230 12.16 7.99 25.60
CA LYS A 230 12.79 8.21 26.92
C LYS A 230 13.86 9.30 26.88
N MET A 231 14.64 9.39 25.80
CA MET A 231 15.62 10.46 25.63
C MET A 231 14.96 11.84 25.56
N THR A 232 13.86 11.96 24.83
CA THR A 232 13.13 13.23 24.68
C THR A 232 12.38 13.64 25.94
N ASP A 233 11.85 12.69 26.73
CA ASP A 233 11.23 12.97 28.02
C ASP A 233 12.28 13.41 29.07
N ASN A 234 13.45 12.75 29.13
CA ASN A 234 14.54 13.16 30.03
C ASN A 234 15.12 14.54 29.69
N ASP A 235 15.22 14.90 28.41
CA ASP A 235 15.68 16.23 27.98
C ASP A 235 14.68 17.35 28.34
N ASN A 236 13.38 17.02 28.37
CA ASN A 236 12.35 17.95 28.80
C ASN A 236 12.33 18.11 30.33
N ASP A 237 12.58 17.04 31.09
CA ASP A 237 12.72 17.12 32.55
C ASP A 237 13.98 17.92 32.95
N ALA A 238 15.11 17.69 32.26
CA ALA A 238 16.34 18.46 32.49
C ALA A 238 16.21 19.96 32.11
N LYS A 239 15.36 20.31 31.13
CA LYS A 239 15.04 21.71 30.79
C LYS A 239 14.05 22.33 31.79
N THR A 240 13.11 21.55 32.30
CA THR A 240 12.16 21.98 33.34
C THR A 240 12.88 22.28 34.65
N GLU A 241 13.83 21.44 35.06
CA GLU A 241 14.67 21.68 36.25
C GLU A 241 15.55 22.94 36.09
N ARG A 242 16.22 23.13 34.94
CA ARG A 242 17.04 24.34 34.69
C ARG A 242 16.23 25.64 34.64
N ASN A 243 14.97 25.60 34.22
CA ASN A 243 14.10 26.78 34.27
C ASN A 243 13.59 27.04 35.69
N SER A 244 13.31 25.99 36.47
CA SER A 244 12.92 26.14 37.88
C SER A 244 14.04 26.66 38.79
N GLU A 245 15.30 26.33 38.50
CA GLU A 245 16.47 26.90 39.20
C GLU A 245 16.72 28.37 38.80
N ARG A 246 16.48 28.76 37.55
CA ARG A 246 16.59 30.17 37.13
C ARG A 246 15.51 31.06 37.78
N ASP A 247 14.29 30.55 37.93
CA ASP A 247 13.20 31.28 38.60
C ASP A 247 13.36 31.34 40.14
N ALA A 248 14.15 30.44 40.73
CA ALA A 248 14.54 30.51 42.14
C ALA A 248 15.64 31.56 42.38
N VAL A 249 16.57 31.74 41.44
CA VAL A 249 17.66 32.74 41.55
C VAL A 249 17.16 34.18 41.33
N MET A 250 16.08 34.39 40.55
CA MET A 250 15.51 35.74 40.36
C MET A 250 14.56 36.23 41.46
N LYS A 251 14.26 35.41 42.48
CA LYS A 251 13.36 35.81 43.59
C LYS A 251 14.05 36.40 44.81
N ASP A 252 15.39 36.52 44.81
CA ASP A 252 16.13 37.07 45.95
C ASP A 252 16.49 38.57 45.80
N ASP A 253 16.35 39.15 44.60
CA ASP A 253 16.70 40.56 44.36
C ASP A 253 15.52 41.55 44.34
N THR A 254 14.29 41.09 44.57
CA THR A 254 13.10 41.97 44.54
C THR A 254 12.43 42.07 45.92
N LYS A 255 13.18 42.54 46.91
CA LYS A 255 12.61 42.91 48.21
C LYS A 255 13.22 44.19 48.78
N LYS A 256 13.06 45.31 48.05
CA LYS A 256 13.02 46.63 48.68
C LYS A 256 12.23 47.61 47.81
N GLU A 257 11.44 48.42 48.50
CA GLU A 257 10.57 49.55 48.07
C GLU A 257 9.08 49.19 47.89
N THR A 258 8.28 49.21 48.97
CA THR A 258 7.46 50.36 49.48
C THR A 258 6.52 50.94 48.41
N SER A 259 5.24 50.57 48.36
CA SER A 259 4.11 50.99 49.23
C SER A 259 3.65 52.45 49.04
N ILE A 260 2.72 52.68 48.10
CA ILE A 260 1.63 53.70 48.13
C ILE A 260 0.55 53.09 47.20
N GLY A 261 -0.65 52.69 47.62
CA GLY A 261 -1.70 53.45 48.30
C GLY A 261 -2.73 53.90 47.25
N GLY A 262 -3.95 53.36 47.28
CA GLY A 262 -5.05 53.82 46.40
C GLY A 262 -6.19 52.82 46.21
N ASP A 263 -7.18 52.92 47.10
CA ASP A 263 -8.56 52.43 46.97
C ASP A 263 -9.25 52.93 45.69
N ASP A 264 -10.09 52.10 45.06
CA ASP A 264 -11.52 52.40 44.82
C ASP A 264 -12.21 51.35 43.92
N THR A 265 -13.13 50.61 44.55
CA THR A 265 -14.51 50.27 44.14
C THR A 265 -14.96 50.43 42.68
N GLN A 266 -15.45 49.36 42.02
CA GLN A 266 -16.89 49.17 41.69
C GLN A 266 -17.19 48.02 40.69
N ASP A 267 -18.33 47.38 40.97
CA ASP A 267 -19.11 46.44 40.18
C ASP A 267 -19.34 46.83 38.70
N ASN A 268 -19.39 45.84 37.80
CA ASN A 268 -20.65 45.42 37.17
C ASN A 268 -20.52 44.28 36.14
N LYS A 269 -21.43 43.31 36.31
CA LYS A 269 -22.33 42.71 35.31
C LYS A 269 -21.88 42.54 33.84
N GLU A 270 -21.82 41.26 33.45
CA GLU A 270 -22.78 40.57 32.57
C GLU A 270 -23.21 41.29 31.26
N VAL A 271 -23.08 40.59 30.13
CA VAL A 271 -24.16 40.25 29.16
C VAL A 271 -23.61 40.10 27.72
N LYS A 272 -23.87 38.91 27.16
CA LYS A 272 -24.01 38.48 25.75
C LYS A 272 -22.82 38.55 24.78
#